data_AF-A0A831YFV7-F1
#
_entry.id   AF-A0A831YFV7-F1
#
_cell.length_a   1.000
_cell.length_b   1.000
_cell.length_c   1.000
_cell.angle_alpha   90.00
_cell.angle_beta   90.00
_cell.angle_gamma   90.00
#
_symmetry.space_group_name_H-M   'P 1'
#
loop_
_entity.id
_entity.type
_entity.pdbx_description
1 polymer ?
#
loop_
_entity_poly.entity_id
_entity_poly.type
_entity_poly.pdbx_seq_one_letter_code
_entity_poly.pdbx_strand_id
1 'polypeptide(L)'
;EQISVPVVGECAGSATVVNPLERPLRVYVKLETGEEYALSFYYLPDNITTWRLRGAIAKTADGQNLPVYAVSTDDGSQVGMCVVEGATYYIYVKTSEMYKYPAQVAGGVVEAFTDLVKPRVVAGPEFTAAVEPEVAKIGSNVTVRIYYNGTLVAEFKKKASPVLQINTTSFFREVRVVDALGTALPDFAIYVGGLKFRGAGGVARIIPIDDKAAVEINGVRYLVQLQPEVKIPTLTKESFLKIAAAAATVGVAVAFGLRRREKPKGEKDEKDLVEV
;
A
#
# COMPACT_ATOMS: atom_id res chain seq x y z
N GLU A 1 -35.09 35.63 41.23
CA GLU A 1 -35.53 36.25 39.97
C GLU A 1 -34.72 35.62 38.85
N GLN A 2 -35.37 35.15 37.78
CA GLN A 2 -34.65 34.59 36.64
C GLN A 2 -34.08 35.76 35.82
N ILE A 3 -32.79 35.71 35.49
CA ILE A 3 -32.16 36.74 34.67
C ILE A 3 -32.28 36.35 33.21
N SER A 4 -32.89 37.20 32.38
CA SER A 4 -32.91 36.99 30.93
C SER A 4 -31.58 37.41 30.32
N VAL A 5 -31.03 36.57 29.44
CA VAL A 5 -29.84 36.86 28.65
C VAL A 5 -30.28 37.00 27.19
N PRO A 6 -29.84 38.04 26.47
CA PRO A 6 -30.20 38.20 25.07
C PRO A 6 -29.60 37.08 24.21
N VAL A 7 -30.42 36.55 23.31
CA VAL A 7 -29.98 35.62 22.26
C VAL A 7 -29.72 36.43 21.00
N VAL A 8 -28.51 36.33 20.45
CA VAL A 8 -28.07 37.08 19.27
C VAL A 8 -27.63 36.12 18.18
N GLY A 9 -27.67 36.56 16.92
CA GLY A 9 -27.21 35.79 15.77
C GLY A 9 -28.34 35.39 14.82
N GLU A 10 -28.17 34.25 14.13
CA GLU A 10 -29.01 33.87 12.99
C GLU A 10 -30.27 33.08 13.38
N CYS A 11 -30.35 32.58 14.62
CA CYS A 11 -31.49 31.83 15.14
C CYS A 11 -32.09 32.54 16.37
N ALA A 12 -33.38 32.86 16.30
CA ALA A 12 -34.07 33.48 17.42
C ALA A 12 -34.32 32.47 18.55
N GLY A 13 -34.40 33.00 19.78
CA GLY A 13 -34.64 32.21 20.97
C GLY A 13 -34.68 33.06 22.24
N SER A 14 -34.79 32.38 23.36
CA SER A 14 -34.74 32.98 24.70
C SER A 14 -33.70 32.26 25.55
N ALA A 15 -32.99 33.00 26.40
CA ALA A 15 -32.05 32.43 27.36
C ALA A 15 -32.32 32.98 28.76
N THR A 16 -32.27 32.10 29.76
CA THR A 16 -32.55 32.44 31.16
C THR A 16 -31.56 31.79 32.11
N VAL A 17 -31.18 32.54 33.15
CA VAL A 17 -30.39 32.06 34.28
C VAL A 17 -31.32 31.85 35.46
N VAL A 18 -31.48 30.59 35.87
CA VAL A 18 -32.46 30.23 36.92
C VAL A 18 -31.95 30.62 38.32
N ASN A 19 -30.66 30.43 38.59
CA ASN A 19 -30.04 30.78 39.86
C ASN A 19 -28.74 31.58 39.64
N PRO A 20 -28.78 32.92 39.74
CA PRO A 20 -27.60 33.76 39.51
C PRO A 20 -26.56 33.69 40.64
N LEU A 21 -26.87 33.06 41.77
CA LEU A 21 -25.94 32.87 42.89
C LEU A 21 -25.19 31.53 42.83
N GLU A 22 -25.65 30.58 42.03
CA GLU A 22 -25.00 29.28 41.83
C GLU A 22 -23.72 29.44 40.98
N ARG A 23 -22.69 28.63 41.25
CA ARG A 23 -21.50 28.54 40.39
C ARG A 23 -21.15 27.07 40.13
N PRO A 24 -21.02 26.64 38.87
CA PRO A 24 -21.22 27.41 37.63
C PRO A 24 -22.70 27.83 37.43
N LEU A 25 -22.92 28.97 36.79
CA LEU A 25 -24.24 29.43 36.36
C LEU A 25 -24.78 28.47 35.29
N ARG A 26 -26.03 28.05 35.44
CA ARG A 26 -26.76 27.32 34.42
C ARG A 26 -27.63 28.27 33.62
N VAL A 27 -27.34 28.38 32.33
CA VAL A 27 -28.10 29.18 31.38
C VAL A 27 -28.89 28.22 30.49
N TYR A 28 -30.22 28.33 30.55
CA TYR A 28 -31.12 27.54 29.73
C TYR A 28 -31.52 28.35 28.51
N VAL A 29 -31.21 27.82 27.32
CA VAL A 29 -31.50 28.45 26.04
C VAL A 29 -32.58 27.62 25.35
N LYS A 30 -33.65 28.28 24.92
CA LYS A 30 -34.73 27.68 24.13
C LYS A 30 -34.86 28.43 22.82
N LEU A 31 -34.51 27.77 21.72
CA LEU A 31 -34.62 28.33 20.39
C LEU A 31 -36.06 28.21 19.88
N GLU A 32 -36.44 29.11 18.96
CA GLU A 32 -37.75 29.04 18.30
C GLU A 32 -37.91 27.78 17.45
N THR A 33 -36.80 27.13 17.07
CA THR A 33 -36.79 25.82 16.40
C THR A 33 -37.27 24.68 17.30
N GLY A 34 -37.39 24.90 18.61
CA GLY A 34 -37.70 23.89 19.61
C GLY A 34 -36.46 23.20 20.22
N GLU A 35 -35.26 23.52 19.74
CA GLU A 35 -34.00 23.02 20.32
C GLU A 35 -33.71 23.71 21.65
N GLU A 36 -33.34 22.91 22.66
CA GLU A 36 -33.07 23.38 24.01
C GLU A 36 -31.63 23.03 24.42
N TYR A 37 -30.96 23.98 25.07
CA TYR A 37 -29.56 23.85 25.48
C TYR A 37 -29.36 24.27 26.93
N ALA A 38 -28.53 23.52 27.65
CA ALA A 38 -28.04 23.88 28.97
C ALA A 38 -26.56 24.24 28.88
N LEU A 39 -26.25 25.51 29.11
CA LEU A 39 -24.89 26.05 29.08
C LEU A 39 -24.39 26.30 30.49
N SER A 40 -23.09 26.13 30.70
CA SER A 40 -22.43 26.39 32.00
C SER A 40 -21.43 27.54 31.87
N PHE A 41 -21.62 28.60 32.64
CA PHE A 41 -20.73 29.76 32.68
C PHE A 41 -20.28 30.07 34.11
N TYR A 42 -19.05 30.55 34.30
CA TYR A 42 -18.60 31.02 35.63
C TYR A 42 -19.05 32.45 35.95
N TYR A 43 -19.37 33.24 34.93
CA TYR A 43 -19.84 34.62 35.03
C TYR A 43 -21.10 34.79 34.18
N LEU A 44 -21.93 35.79 34.50
CA LEU A 44 -23.15 36.07 33.74
C LEU A 44 -22.74 36.48 32.31
N PRO A 45 -23.14 35.74 31.26
CA PRO A 45 -22.80 36.12 29.89
C PRO A 45 -23.61 37.34 29.46
N ASP A 46 -22.99 38.22 28.68
CA ASP A 46 -23.67 39.40 28.12
C ASP A 46 -24.69 39.02 27.05
N ASN A 47 -24.41 37.97 26.27
CA ASN A 47 -25.32 37.40 25.27
C ASN A 47 -25.01 35.92 25.01
N ILE A 48 -25.96 35.25 24.34
CA ILE A 48 -25.79 33.89 23.80
C ILE A 48 -25.80 33.98 22.27
N THR A 49 -24.70 33.61 21.63
CA THR A 49 -24.58 33.60 20.17
C THR A 49 -25.15 32.32 19.57
N THR A 50 -25.96 32.48 18.53
CA THR A 50 -26.57 31.38 17.77
C THR A 50 -26.26 31.49 16.28
N TRP A 51 -26.17 30.35 15.62
CA TRP A 51 -25.87 30.24 14.19
C TRP A 51 -26.78 29.23 13.54
N ARG A 52 -27.09 29.41 12.25
CA ARG A 52 -27.62 28.30 11.45
C ARG A 52 -26.51 27.28 11.23
N LEU A 53 -26.87 26.00 11.33
CA LEU A 53 -25.96 24.91 11.04
C LEU A 53 -25.66 24.90 9.53
N ARG A 54 -24.45 25.32 9.17
CA ARG A 54 -23.95 25.31 7.78
C ARG A 54 -23.36 23.95 7.42
N GLY A 55 -22.89 23.21 8.41
CA GLY A 55 -22.35 21.87 8.24
C GLY A 55 -21.52 21.41 9.43
N ALA A 56 -20.98 20.20 9.31
CA ALA A 56 -20.14 19.58 10.32
C ALA A 56 -18.86 19.05 9.68
N ILE A 57 -17.75 19.20 10.39
CA ILE A 57 -16.42 18.84 9.91
C ILE A 57 -15.71 18.03 10.99
N ALA A 58 -15.24 16.84 10.63
CA ALA A 58 -14.29 16.11 11.44
C ALA A 58 -12.94 16.11 10.71
N LYS A 59 -11.87 16.42 11.43
CA LYS A 59 -10.50 16.38 10.89
C LYS A 59 -9.66 15.33 11.61
N THR A 60 -8.79 14.68 10.84
CA THR A 60 -7.68 13.91 11.39
C THR A 60 -6.66 14.84 12.04
N ALA A 61 -5.74 14.29 12.83
CA ALA A 61 -4.63 15.04 13.42
C ALA A 61 -3.73 15.76 12.39
N ASP A 62 -3.68 15.27 11.15
CA ASP A 62 -2.94 15.86 10.02
C ASP A 62 -3.80 16.75 9.11
N GLY A 63 -5.03 17.08 9.53
CA GLY A 63 -5.90 18.05 8.86
C GLY A 63 -6.69 17.51 7.67
N GLN A 64 -6.75 16.19 7.47
CA GLN A 64 -7.59 15.58 6.44
C GLN A 64 -9.04 15.52 6.90
N ASN A 65 -9.97 15.80 5.99
CA ASN A 65 -11.40 15.71 6.28
C ASN A 65 -11.84 14.24 6.40
N LEU A 66 -12.67 13.98 7.40
CA LEU A 66 -13.30 12.69 7.68
C LEU A 66 -14.79 12.73 7.38
N PRO A 67 -15.40 11.60 6.99
CA PRO A 67 -16.83 11.53 6.73
C PRO A 67 -17.62 11.72 8.02
N VAL A 68 -18.42 12.78 8.08
CA VAL A 68 -19.36 13.03 9.19
C VAL A 68 -20.69 12.36 8.88
N TYR A 69 -21.20 11.57 9.81
CA TYR A 69 -22.46 10.86 9.69
C TYR A 69 -23.62 11.60 10.38
N ALA A 70 -23.38 12.13 11.56
CA ALA A 70 -24.39 12.83 12.35
C ALA A 70 -23.73 13.80 13.33
N VAL A 71 -24.53 14.76 13.81
CA VAL A 71 -24.18 15.63 14.93
C VAL A 71 -25.26 15.48 16.01
N SER A 72 -24.84 15.38 17.27
CA SER A 72 -25.77 15.39 18.40
C SER A 72 -25.37 16.43 19.45
N THR A 73 -26.33 16.80 20.27
CA THR A 73 -26.13 17.46 21.56
C THR A 73 -25.68 16.46 22.63
N ASP A 74 -25.41 16.96 23.84
CA ASP A 74 -24.92 16.16 24.97
C ASP A 74 -25.93 15.16 25.52
N ASP A 75 -27.22 15.47 25.42
CA ASP A 75 -28.34 14.57 25.74
C ASP A 75 -28.57 13.46 24.69
N GLY A 76 -27.84 13.50 23.56
CA GLY A 76 -27.96 12.54 22.45
C GLY A 76 -28.99 12.91 21.38
N SER A 77 -29.68 14.04 21.52
CA SER A 77 -30.62 14.54 20.50
C SER A 77 -29.85 14.95 19.24
N GLN A 78 -30.39 14.63 18.05
CA GLN A 78 -29.76 15.06 16.80
C GLN A 78 -29.93 16.56 16.61
N VAL A 79 -28.86 17.24 16.18
CA VAL A 79 -28.91 18.66 15.86
C VAL A 79 -29.69 18.85 14.57
N GLY A 80 -30.67 19.74 14.60
CA GLY A 80 -31.53 20.04 13.47
C GLY A 80 -30.96 21.16 12.61
N MET A 81 -31.28 22.40 12.98
CA MET A 81 -31.04 23.58 12.13
C MET A 81 -30.17 24.66 12.77
N CYS A 82 -30.15 24.74 14.10
CA CYS A 82 -29.45 25.82 14.80
C CYS A 82 -28.45 25.27 15.79
N VAL A 83 -27.36 26.00 15.97
CA VAL A 83 -26.31 25.71 16.93
C VAL A 83 -26.01 26.93 17.79
N VAL A 84 -25.58 26.68 19.03
CA VAL A 84 -25.32 27.68 20.05
C VAL A 84 -23.84 27.64 20.42
N GLU A 85 -23.19 28.79 20.43
CA GLU A 85 -21.81 28.87 20.88
C GLU A 85 -21.71 28.54 22.38
N GLY A 86 -20.73 27.72 22.74
CA GLY A 86 -20.53 27.25 24.12
C GLY A 86 -21.35 26.01 24.52
N ALA A 87 -22.26 25.52 23.67
CA ALA A 87 -22.87 24.20 23.88
C ALA A 87 -21.87 23.07 23.53
N THR A 88 -22.06 21.92 24.19
CA THR A 88 -21.28 20.72 23.88
C THR A 88 -21.97 19.94 22.77
N TYR A 89 -21.30 19.80 21.63
CA TYR A 89 -21.74 19.00 20.50
C TYR A 89 -20.85 17.79 20.33
N TYR A 90 -21.38 16.77 19.67
CA TYR A 90 -20.63 15.59 19.27
C TYR A 90 -20.82 15.32 17.80
N ILE A 91 -19.70 15.02 17.13
CA ILE A 91 -19.69 14.54 15.75
C ILE A 91 -19.50 13.03 15.76
N TYR A 92 -20.31 12.34 14.96
CA TYR A 92 -20.18 10.92 14.70
C TYR A 92 -19.45 10.72 13.38
N VAL A 93 -18.32 10.04 13.43
CA VAL A 93 -17.54 9.64 12.26
C VAL A 93 -17.79 8.16 12.01
N LYS A 94 -18.32 7.82 10.84
CA LYS A 94 -18.59 6.43 10.44
C LYS A 94 -17.45 5.89 9.61
N THR A 95 -16.81 4.83 10.11
CA THR A 95 -15.74 4.06 9.45
C THR A 95 -16.17 2.59 9.36
N SER A 96 -15.32 1.62 9.72
CA SER A 96 -15.75 0.25 10.07
C SER A 96 -16.62 0.25 11.34
N GLU A 97 -16.37 1.21 12.23
CA GLU A 97 -17.12 1.44 13.47
C GLU A 97 -17.58 2.90 13.52
N MET A 98 -18.48 3.21 14.45
CA MET A 98 -18.93 4.58 14.70
C MET A 98 -18.15 5.17 15.88
N TYR A 99 -17.46 6.28 15.62
CA TYR A 99 -16.71 7.01 16.65
C TYR A 99 -17.41 8.34 16.98
N LYS A 100 -17.51 8.65 18.27
CA LYS A 100 -18.10 9.89 18.80
C LYS A 100 -16.99 10.81 19.29
N TYR A 101 -16.90 12.01 18.76
CA TYR A 101 -15.91 13.02 19.17
C TYR A 101 -16.59 14.29 19.67
N PRO A 102 -16.07 14.92 20.74
CA PRO A 102 -16.50 16.25 21.13
C PRO A 102 -16.17 17.24 20.02
N ALA A 103 -17.07 18.19 19.83
CA ALA A 103 -17.00 19.19 18.77
C ALA A 103 -17.28 20.59 19.32
N GLN A 104 -16.74 21.58 18.63
CA GLN A 104 -16.93 22.99 18.94
C GLN A 104 -17.68 23.67 17.81
N VAL A 105 -18.40 24.74 18.12
CA VAL A 105 -19.09 25.56 17.12
C VAL A 105 -18.28 26.80 16.85
N ALA A 106 -18.05 27.09 15.57
CA ALA A 106 -17.49 28.36 15.12
C ALA A 106 -18.17 28.78 13.81
N GLY A 107 -18.80 29.97 13.81
CA GLY A 107 -19.38 30.57 12.60
C GLY A 107 -20.41 29.68 11.87
N GLY A 108 -21.20 28.93 12.62
CA GLY A 108 -22.22 28.00 12.09
C GLY A 108 -21.69 26.64 11.62
N VAL A 109 -20.41 26.34 11.84
CA VAL A 109 -19.82 25.01 11.58
C VAL A 109 -19.51 24.30 12.88
N VAL A 110 -19.87 23.03 12.97
CA VAL A 110 -19.51 22.14 14.08
C VAL A 110 -18.23 21.40 13.71
N GLU A 111 -17.12 21.63 14.42
CA GLU A 111 -15.81 21.07 14.10
C GLU A 111 -15.28 20.16 15.22
N ALA A 112 -14.77 18.98 14.85
CA ALA A 112 -14.12 18.04 15.75
C ALA A 112 -12.70 17.71 15.31
N PHE A 113 -11.78 17.69 16.28
CA PHE A 113 -10.43 17.15 16.12
C PHE A 113 -10.41 15.73 16.65
N THR A 114 -10.02 14.79 15.78
CA THR A 114 -10.09 13.35 16.07
C THR A 114 -8.70 12.73 16.20
N ASP A 115 -8.62 11.59 16.87
CA ASP A 115 -7.43 10.72 16.87
C ASP A 115 -7.50 9.66 15.75
N LEU A 116 -8.42 9.82 14.81
CA LEU A 116 -8.49 9.05 13.58
C LEU A 116 -7.48 9.60 12.57
N VAL A 117 -6.94 8.69 11.76
CA VAL A 117 -6.08 9.00 10.62
C VAL A 117 -6.62 8.32 9.38
N LYS A 118 -6.30 8.91 8.24
CA LYS A 118 -6.44 8.30 6.92
C LYS A 118 -5.03 7.98 6.40
N PRO A 119 -4.46 6.81 6.73
CA PRO A 119 -3.04 6.55 6.51
C PRO A 119 -2.66 6.69 5.04
N ARG A 120 -1.71 7.57 4.74
CA ARG A 120 -1.12 7.68 3.41
C ARG A 120 0.11 6.79 3.33
N VAL A 121 0.08 5.81 2.43
CA VAL A 121 1.23 4.95 2.18
C VAL A 121 2.17 5.63 1.20
N VAL A 122 3.44 5.74 1.57
CA VAL A 122 4.52 6.16 0.69
C VAL A 122 5.30 4.92 0.29
N ALA A 123 5.14 4.55 -0.98
CA ALA A 123 5.80 3.44 -1.65
C ALA A 123 6.59 3.97 -2.86
N GLY A 124 7.45 3.15 -3.48
CA GLY A 124 8.15 3.53 -4.70
C GLY A 124 7.17 3.88 -5.86
N PRO A 125 7.61 4.64 -6.86
CA PRO A 125 6.73 5.23 -7.89
C PRO A 125 5.96 4.20 -8.74
N GLU A 126 6.49 2.99 -8.88
CA GLU A 126 5.87 1.90 -9.64
C GLU A 126 4.84 1.09 -8.81
N PHE A 127 4.67 1.43 -7.53
CA PHE A 127 3.80 0.72 -6.61
C PHE A 127 2.57 1.54 -6.24
N THR A 128 1.43 0.86 -6.17
CA THR A 128 0.23 1.40 -5.53
C THR A 128 -0.02 0.68 -4.22
N ALA A 129 -0.76 1.33 -3.31
CA ALA A 129 -1.01 0.78 -1.99
C ALA A 129 -2.47 0.99 -1.59
N ALA A 130 -3.03 0.00 -0.91
CA ALA A 130 -4.33 0.09 -0.26
C ALA A 130 -4.15 -0.16 1.24
N VAL A 131 -4.92 0.56 2.06
CA VAL A 131 -4.93 0.41 3.51
C VAL A 131 -6.33 0.01 3.94
N GLU A 132 -6.41 -1.03 4.76
CA GLU A 132 -7.67 -1.51 5.33
C GLU A 132 -7.57 -1.60 6.86
N PRO A 133 -8.47 -0.96 7.62
CA PRO A 133 -9.48 0.00 7.16
C PRO A 133 -8.87 1.31 6.62
N GLU A 134 -9.58 2.01 5.73
CA GLU A 134 -9.14 3.27 5.11
C GLU A 134 -8.94 4.39 6.15
N VAL A 135 -9.79 4.41 7.18
CA VAL A 135 -9.70 5.31 8.32
C VAL A 135 -9.57 4.46 9.57
N ALA A 136 -8.60 4.81 10.43
CA ALA A 136 -8.29 4.03 11.62
C ALA A 136 -7.84 4.94 12.76
N LYS A 137 -8.04 4.51 14.00
CA LYS A 137 -7.49 5.18 15.18
C LYS A 137 -5.97 5.09 15.19
N ILE A 138 -5.25 6.16 15.51
CA ILE A 138 -3.78 6.14 15.63
C ILE A 138 -3.34 4.96 16.53
N GLY A 139 -2.33 4.20 16.10
CA GLY A 139 -1.79 3.05 16.83
C GLY A 139 -2.63 1.76 16.75
N SER A 140 -3.80 1.79 16.12
CA SER A 140 -4.53 0.56 15.79
C SER A 140 -3.82 -0.24 14.68
N ASN A 141 -4.17 -1.51 14.50
CA ASN A 141 -3.58 -2.32 13.43
C ASN A 141 -4.32 -2.06 12.12
N VAL A 142 -3.56 -1.76 11.07
CA VAL A 142 -4.06 -1.67 9.69
C VAL A 142 -3.33 -2.67 8.80
N THR A 143 -4.03 -3.17 7.81
CA THR A 143 -3.47 -4.03 6.76
C THR A 143 -3.09 -3.15 5.57
N VAL A 144 -1.82 -3.14 5.22
CA VAL A 144 -1.29 -2.43 4.04
C VAL A 144 -1.02 -3.46 2.96
N ARG A 145 -1.70 -3.31 1.82
CA ARG A 145 -1.50 -4.13 0.63
C ARG A 145 -0.76 -3.31 -0.42
N ILE A 146 0.35 -3.84 -0.91
CA ILE A 146 1.15 -3.21 -1.95
C ILE A 146 0.94 -3.95 -3.27
N TYR A 147 0.72 -3.19 -4.32
CA TYR A 147 0.48 -3.69 -5.66
C TYR A 147 1.53 -3.16 -6.63
N TYR A 148 1.91 -4.01 -7.59
CA TYR A 148 2.77 -3.66 -8.72
C TYR A 148 2.01 -3.98 -10.00
N ASN A 149 1.77 -2.98 -10.86
CA ASN A 149 0.93 -3.13 -12.06
C ASN A 149 -0.42 -3.83 -11.79
N GLY A 150 -1.07 -3.48 -10.66
CA GLY A 150 -2.36 -4.06 -10.24
C GLY A 150 -2.28 -5.46 -9.59
N THR A 151 -1.11 -6.09 -9.55
CA THR A 151 -0.91 -7.41 -8.90
C THR A 151 -0.48 -7.21 -7.45
N LEU A 152 -1.11 -7.91 -6.50
CA LEU A 152 -0.72 -7.89 -5.10
C LEU A 152 0.67 -8.53 -4.93
N VAL A 153 1.62 -7.78 -4.40
CA VAL A 153 3.02 -8.25 -4.21
C VAL A 153 3.41 -8.41 -2.74
N ALA A 154 2.74 -7.71 -1.83
CA ALA A 154 3.02 -7.81 -0.41
C ALA A 154 1.82 -7.35 0.44
N GLU A 155 1.69 -7.97 1.61
CA GLU A 155 0.74 -7.56 2.65
C GLU A 155 1.48 -7.39 3.98
N PHE A 156 1.22 -6.28 4.67
CA PHE A 156 1.82 -5.97 5.96
C PHE A 156 0.76 -5.60 6.98
N LYS A 157 0.96 -6.02 8.22
CA LYS A 157 0.28 -5.43 9.37
C LYS A 157 1.15 -4.33 9.96
N LYS A 158 0.63 -3.10 9.97
CA LYS A 158 1.32 -1.92 10.49
C LYS A 158 0.43 -1.19 11.49
N LYS A 159 1.05 -0.37 12.33
CA LYS A 159 0.33 0.53 13.24
C LYS A 159 -0.12 1.75 12.47
N ALA A 160 -1.39 2.12 12.59
CA ALA A 160 -1.96 3.27 11.91
C ALA A 160 -1.23 4.55 12.30
N SER A 161 -0.78 5.29 11.30
CA SER A 161 -0.13 6.60 11.40
C SER A 161 -0.52 7.44 10.20
N PRO A 162 -0.40 8.78 10.25
CA PRO A 162 -0.70 9.65 9.11
C PRO A 162 0.06 9.25 7.84
N VAL A 163 1.33 8.86 8.00
CA VAL A 163 2.19 8.39 6.91
C VAL A 163 2.78 7.03 7.25
N LEU A 164 2.67 6.09 6.31
CA LEU A 164 3.25 4.75 6.38
C LEU A 164 4.32 4.61 5.29
N GLN A 165 5.59 4.53 5.70
CA GLN A 165 6.70 4.32 4.78
C GLN A 165 6.92 2.82 4.55
N ILE A 166 6.94 2.39 3.29
CA ILE A 166 7.17 1.00 2.92
C ILE A 166 8.39 0.91 2.00
N ASN A 167 9.40 0.13 2.42
CA ASN A 167 10.61 -0.08 1.63
C ASN A 167 10.36 -1.10 0.50
N THR A 168 9.93 -0.59 -0.66
CA THR A 168 9.62 -1.41 -1.83
C THR A 168 10.84 -1.91 -2.59
N THR A 169 12.04 -1.35 -2.34
CA THR A 169 13.28 -1.81 -2.98
C THR A 169 13.57 -3.27 -2.65
N SER A 170 13.21 -3.69 -1.43
CA SER A 170 13.38 -5.06 -0.92
C SER A 170 12.51 -6.11 -1.62
N PHE A 171 11.49 -5.71 -2.37
CA PHE A 171 10.60 -6.65 -3.07
C PHE A 171 11.26 -7.22 -4.32
N PHE A 172 12.24 -6.51 -4.85
CA PHE A 172 12.96 -6.95 -6.02
C PHE A 172 14.10 -7.90 -5.64
N ARG A 173 14.25 -8.96 -6.42
CA ARG A 173 15.41 -9.85 -6.40
C ARG A 173 16.04 -9.90 -7.78
N GLU A 174 17.36 -9.98 -7.80
CA GLU A 174 18.08 -10.26 -9.04
C GLU A 174 18.08 -11.77 -9.28
N VAL A 175 17.77 -12.15 -10.52
CA VAL A 175 17.88 -13.52 -11.01
C VAL A 175 18.80 -13.52 -12.20
N ARG A 176 19.78 -14.42 -12.16
CA ARG A 176 20.67 -14.67 -13.27
C ARG A 176 20.07 -15.73 -14.19
N VAL A 177 20.01 -15.47 -15.49
CA VAL A 177 19.53 -16.43 -16.49
C VAL A 177 20.64 -16.71 -17.49
N VAL A 178 20.97 -18.00 -17.58
CA VAL A 178 22.05 -18.50 -18.43
C VAL A 178 21.56 -19.61 -19.34
N ASP A 179 22.30 -19.84 -20.41
CA ASP A 179 22.07 -20.95 -21.32
C ASP A 179 22.56 -22.28 -20.73
N ALA A 180 22.42 -23.36 -21.50
CA ALA A 180 22.78 -24.71 -21.03
C ALA A 180 24.26 -24.85 -20.63
N LEU A 181 25.14 -23.98 -21.13
CA LEU A 181 26.58 -23.97 -20.82
C LEU A 181 26.97 -22.91 -19.79
N GLY A 182 26.00 -22.18 -19.22
CA GLY A 182 26.27 -21.12 -18.23
C GLY A 182 26.61 -19.76 -18.82
N THR A 183 26.47 -19.57 -20.15
CA THR A 183 26.66 -18.26 -20.78
C THR A 183 25.42 -17.39 -20.56
N ALA A 184 25.62 -16.13 -20.16
CA ALA A 184 24.55 -15.18 -19.92
C ALA A 184 23.68 -14.94 -21.17
N LEU A 185 22.35 -14.96 -21.00
CA LEU A 185 21.44 -14.68 -22.11
C LEU A 185 21.41 -13.19 -22.45
N PRO A 186 21.53 -12.79 -23.73
CA PRO A 186 21.64 -11.38 -24.11
C PRO A 186 20.37 -10.59 -23.81
N ASP A 187 19.20 -11.08 -24.23
CA ASP A 187 17.88 -10.47 -24.03
C ASP A 187 16.84 -11.56 -23.75
N PHE A 188 15.97 -11.32 -22.77
CA PHE A 188 14.89 -12.22 -22.41
C PHE A 188 13.78 -11.50 -21.62
N ALA A 189 12.64 -12.16 -21.45
CA ALA A 189 11.62 -11.72 -20.51
C ALA A 189 11.34 -12.82 -19.48
N ILE A 190 11.15 -12.45 -18.21
CA ILE A 190 10.70 -13.36 -17.16
C ILE A 190 9.26 -13.00 -16.80
N TYR A 191 8.40 -14.01 -16.78
CA TYR A 191 7.02 -13.91 -16.32
C TYR A 191 6.88 -14.59 -14.96
N VAL A 192 6.43 -13.86 -13.94
CA VAL A 192 6.23 -14.37 -12.57
C VAL A 192 4.84 -13.96 -12.09
N GLY A 193 3.96 -14.93 -11.81
CA GLY A 193 2.61 -14.68 -11.31
C GLY A 193 1.80 -13.63 -12.09
N GLY A 194 1.98 -13.56 -13.42
CA GLY A 194 1.31 -12.58 -14.29
C GLY A 194 2.08 -11.27 -14.54
N LEU A 195 3.14 -11.00 -13.78
CA LEU A 195 4.04 -9.88 -14.02
C LEU A 195 5.08 -10.22 -15.09
N LYS A 196 5.43 -9.24 -15.93
CA LYS A 196 6.48 -9.37 -16.95
C LYS A 196 7.65 -8.45 -16.62
N PHE A 197 8.84 -9.03 -16.53
CA PHE A 197 10.09 -8.32 -16.32
C PHE A 197 11.01 -8.53 -17.51
N ARG A 198 11.75 -7.49 -17.92
CA ARG A 198 12.78 -7.61 -18.95
C ARG A 198 14.13 -7.87 -18.29
N GLY A 199 14.90 -8.76 -18.90
CA GLY A 199 16.27 -9.05 -18.53
C GLY A 199 17.21 -8.88 -19.71
N ALA A 200 18.44 -8.50 -19.43
CA ALA A 200 19.50 -8.36 -20.41
C ALA A 200 20.85 -8.72 -19.79
N GLY A 201 21.80 -9.18 -20.60
CA GLY A 201 23.13 -9.57 -20.11
C GLY A 201 23.09 -10.66 -19.03
N GLY A 202 22.08 -11.52 -19.09
CA GLY A 202 21.85 -12.62 -18.15
C GLY A 202 21.31 -12.21 -16.79
N VAL A 203 20.86 -10.97 -16.58
CA VAL A 203 20.30 -10.53 -15.30
C VAL A 203 18.91 -9.92 -15.51
N ALA A 204 17.98 -10.27 -14.63
CA ALA A 204 16.69 -9.61 -14.51
C ALA A 204 16.39 -9.28 -13.05
N ARG A 205 15.82 -8.10 -12.81
CA ARG A 205 15.32 -7.68 -11.51
C ARG A 205 13.81 -7.91 -11.47
N ILE A 206 13.37 -8.83 -10.61
CA ILE A 206 12.00 -9.36 -10.59
C ILE A 206 11.37 -9.28 -9.21
N ILE A 207 10.04 -9.38 -9.13
CA ILE A 207 9.32 -9.59 -7.87
C ILE A 207 8.89 -11.07 -7.80
N PRO A 208 9.44 -11.87 -6.87
CA PRO A 208 9.22 -13.32 -6.81
C PRO A 208 7.89 -13.64 -6.10
N ILE A 209 6.77 -13.34 -6.75
CA ILE A 209 5.42 -13.61 -6.20
C ILE A 209 4.98 -15.08 -6.32
N ASP A 210 5.72 -15.87 -7.10
CA ASP A 210 5.53 -17.31 -7.28
C ASP A 210 6.92 -17.95 -7.35
N ASP A 211 7.04 -19.19 -6.90
CA ASP A 211 8.27 -19.97 -7.00
C ASP A 211 8.49 -20.53 -8.41
N LYS A 212 7.49 -20.44 -9.30
CA LYS A 212 7.59 -20.78 -10.72
C LYS A 212 7.57 -19.52 -11.59
N ALA A 213 8.31 -19.58 -12.70
CA ALA A 213 8.30 -18.54 -13.71
C ALA A 213 8.37 -19.11 -15.11
N ALA A 214 8.01 -18.29 -16.10
CA ALA A 214 8.28 -18.59 -17.50
C ALA A 214 9.33 -17.62 -18.04
N VAL A 215 10.42 -18.13 -18.59
CA VAL A 215 11.43 -17.33 -19.29
C VAL A 215 11.12 -17.38 -20.79
N GLU A 216 10.87 -16.24 -21.39
CA GLU A 216 10.63 -16.09 -22.83
C GLU A 216 11.90 -15.64 -23.54
N ILE A 217 12.32 -16.41 -24.54
CA ILE A 217 13.49 -16.14 -25.38
C ILE A 217 13.07 -16.36 -26.83
N ASN A 218 13.25 -15.37 -27.70
CA ASN A 218 12.89 -15.46 -29.12
C ASN A 218 11.45 -15.96 -29.36
N GLY A 219 10.50 -15.59 -28.50
CA GLY A 219 9.10 -16.00 -28.59
C GLY A 219 8.77 -17.39 -28.01
N VAL A 220 9.77 -18.16 -27.54
CA VAL A 220 9.57 -19.47 -26.89
C VAL A 220 9.61 -19.30 -25.38
N ARG A 221 8.63 -19.89 -24.67
CA ARG A 221 8.52 -19.83 -23.21
C ARG A 221 8.98 -21.14 -22.55
N TYR A 222 9.89 -21.01 -21.60
CA TYR A 222 10.41 -22.11 -20.79
C TYR A 222 9.92 -21.97 -19.36
N LEU A 223 9.17 -22.95 -18.86
CA LEU A 223 8.76 -23.00 -17.47
C LEU A 223 9.96 -23.41 -16.61
N VAL A 224 10.22 -22.65 -15.55
CA VAL A 224 11.36 -22.83 -14.65
C VAL A 224 10.95 -22.67 -13.20
N GLN A 225 11.72 -23.29 -12.31
CA GLN A 225 11.69 -22.95 -10.89
C GLN A 225 12.56 -21.73 -10.65
N LEU A 226 12.03 -20.74 -9.94
CA LEU A 226 12.73 -19.51 -9.60
C LEU A 226 13.87 -19.81 -8.61
N GLN A 227 15.09 -19.49 -9.01
CA GLN A 227 16.30 -19.62 -8.21
C GLN A 227 17.22 -18.41 -8.50
N PRO A 228 18.24 -18.14 -7.67
CA PRO A 228 19.20 -17.07 -7.94
C PRO A 228 19.87 -17.20 -9.33
N GLU A 229 20.10 -18.43 -9.79
CA GLU A 229 20.55 -18.73 -11.15
C GLU A 229 19.61 -19.75 -11.81
N VAL A 230 19.11 -19.43 -13.01
CA VAL A 230 18.21 -20.24 -13.82
C VAL A 230 18.91 -20.65 -15.10
N LYS A 231 18.97 -21.95 -15.37
CA LYS A 231 19.53 -22.52 -16.61
C LYS A 231 18.43 -22.88 -17.59
N ILE A 232 18.53 -22.38 -18.81
CA ILE A 232 17.57 -22.66 -19.88
C ILE A 232 18.19 -23.64 -20.88
N PRO A 233 17.43 -24.63 -21.40
CA PRO A 233 17.91 -25.57 -22.42
C PRO A 233 17.98 -24.92 -23.82
N THR A 234 18.67 -23.79 -23.91
CA THR A 234 19.00 -23.09 -25.16
C THR A 234 20.52 -22.89 -25.23
N LEU A 235 21.02 -22.47 -26.39
CA LEU A 235 22.42 -22.12 -26.59
C LEU A 235 22.50 -20.70 -27.14
N THR A 236 23.33 -19.86 -26.52
CA THR A 236 23.71 -18.57 -27.08
C THR A 236 24.64 -18.77 -28.29
N LYS A 237 24.77 -17.74 -29.15
CA LYS A 237 25.72 -17.75 -30.26
C LYS A 237 27.15 -18.00 -29.78
N GLU A 238 27.52 -17.42 -28.64
CA GLU A 238 28.83 -17.63 -28.02
C GLU A 238 29.04 -19.08 -27.59
N SER A 239 28.06 -19.69 -26.93
CA SER A 239 28.11 -21.11 -26.56
C SER A 239 28.15 -22.03 -27.77
N PHE A 240 27.42 -21.70 -28.84
CA PHE A 240 27.49 -22.44 -30.09
C PHE A 240 28.88 -22.36 -30.73
N LEU A 241 29.51 -21.16 -30.75
CA LEU A 241 30.87 -20.98 -31.23
C LEU A 241 31.89 -21.75 -30.38
N LYS A 242 31.71 -21.81 -29.05
CA LYS A 242 32.56 -22.61 -28.15
C LYS A 242 32.47 -24.10 -28.48
N ILE A 243 31.25 -24.63 -28.71
CA ILE A 243 31.06 -26.03 -29.14
C ILE A 243 31.71 -26.25 -30.52
N ALA A 244 31.48 -25.36 -31.48
CA ALA A 244 32.04 -25.50 -32.82
C ALA A 244 33.58 -25.45 -32.82
N ALA A 245 34.18 -24.55 -32.03
CA ALA A 245 35.62 -24.46 -31.84
C ALA A 245 36.18 -25.72 -31.16
N ALA A 246 35.54 -26.19 -30.08
CA ALA A 246 35.93 -27.43 -29.41
C ALA A 246 35.84 -28.64 -30.37
N ALA A 247 34.74 -28.79 -31.10
CA ALA A 247 34.56 -29.84 -32.09
C ALA A 247 35.60 -29.76 -33.22
N ALA A 248 35.94 -28.56 -33.69
CA ALA A 248 37.00 -28.36 -34.67
C ALA A 248 38.38 -28.79 -34.11
N THR A 249 38.71 -28.44 -32.87
CA THR A 249 39.98 -28.87 -32.26
C THR A 249 40.07 -30.38 -32.07
N VAL A 250 38.97 -31.03 -31.66
CA VAL A 250 38.91 -32.50 -31.54
C VAL A 250 38.98 -33.16 -32.92
N GLY A 251 38.26 -32.64 -33.92
CA GLY A 251 38.31 -33.13 -35.29
C GLY A 251 39.70 -33.02 -35.92
N VAL A 252 40.42 -31.92 -35.67
CA VAL A 252 41.80 -31.72 -36.10
C VAL A 252 42.75 -32.67 -35.36
N ALA A 253 42.59 -32.86 -34.04
CA ALA A 253 43.41 -33.77 -33.26
C ALA A 253 43.23 -35.25 -33.69
N VAL A 254 42.00 -35.67 -34.00
CA VAL A 254 41.70 -37.01 -34.51
C VAL A 254 42.25 -37.18 -35.94
N ALA A 255 42.12 -36.19 -36.81
CA ALA A 255 42.66 -36.24 -38.17
C ALA A 255 44.21 -36.24 -38.21
N PHE A 256 44.87 -35.49 -37.32
CA PHE A 256 46.33 -35.52 -37.17
C PHE A 256 46.82 -36.82 -36.48
N GLY A 257 46.04 -37.38 -35.55
CA GLY A 257 46.33 -38.68 -34.93
C GLY A 257 46.21 -39.85 -35.92
N LEU A 258 45.22 -39.81 -36.82
CA LEU A 258 45.02 -40.83 -37.85
C LEU A 258 46.03 -40.74 -39.00
N ARG A 259 46.54 -39.56 -39.35
CA ARG A 259 47.59 -39.41 -40.38
C ARG A 259 48.97 -39.95 -40.00
N ARG A 260 49.19 -40.39 -38.76
CA ARG A 260 50.48 -40.91 -38.29
C ARG A 260 50.62 -42.43 -38.35
N ARG A 261 49.70 -43.13 -39.00
CA ARG A 261 49.73 -44.59 -39.17
C ARG A 261 49.61 -45.03 -40.64
N GLU A 262 50.53 -44.57 -41.48
CA GLU A 262 50.93 -45.33 -42.67
C GLU A 262 52.42 -45.65 -42.57
N LYS A 263 52.73 -46.96 -42.50
CA LYS A 263 54.06 -47.49 -42.76
C LYS A 263 53.98 -48.48 -43.93
N PRO A 264 55.03 -48.58 -44.76
CA PRO A 264 54.98 -49.16 -46.08
C PRO A 264 55.17 -50.68 -46.09
N LYS A 265 54.75 -51.30 -47.20
CA LYS A 265 54.94 -52.71 -47.59
C LYS A 265 56.39 -53.19 -47.42
N GLY A 266 56.52 -54.40 -46.89
CA GLY A 266 57.73 -55.23 -46.95
C GLY A 266 57.32 -56.70 -46.79
N GLU A 267 57.67 -57.49 -47.80
CA GLU A 267 57.32 -58.89 -48.04
C GLU A 267 57.98 -59.91 -47.08
N LYS A 268 57.26 -61.04 -46.97
CA LYS A 268 57.70 -62.45 -47.01
C LYS A 268 57.97 -63.27 -45.75
N ASP A 269 57.37 -64.46 -45.86
CA ASP A 269 57.72 -65.79 -45.36
C ASP A 269 57.59 -66.06 -43.86
N GLU A 270 57.09 -67.19 -43.38
CA GLU A 270 56.37 -68.36 -43.89
C GLU A 270 56.08 -69.20 -42.61
N LYS A 271 55.15 -70.16 -42.69
CA LYS A 271 54.92 -71.29 -41.75
C LYS A 271 54.22 -70.96 -40.42
N ASP A 272 53.34 -71.79 -39.88
CA ASP A 272 52.51 -72.92 -40.34
C ASP A 272 51.63 -73.27 -39.12
N LEU A 273 50.53 -73.99 -39.35
CA LEU A 273 49.83 -74.88 -38.40
C LEU A 273 48.96 -74.26 -37.26
N VAL A 274 47.65 -74.15 -37.57
CA VAL A 274 46.50 -74.92 -37.01
C VAL A 274 46.89 -75.98 -35.94
N GLU A 275 46.30 -76.12 -34.73
CA GLU A 275 44.93 -76.48 -34.28
C GLU A 275 45.03 -76.47 -32.71
N VAL A 276 44.04 -76.23 -31.85
CA VAL A 276 42.65 -76.73 -31.68
C VAL A 276 41.84 -75.67 -30.94
#